data_AF-A0A417R5D1-F1
#
_entry.id   AF-A0A417R5D1-F1
#
_cell.length_a   1.000
_cell.length_b   1.000
_cell.length_c   1.000
_cell.angle_alpha   90.00
_cell.angle_beta   90.00
_cell.angle_gamma   90.00
#
_symmetry.space_group_name_H-M   'P 1'
#
loop_
_entity.id
_entity.type
_entity.pdbx_description
1 polymer ?
#
loop_
_entity_poly.entity_id
_entity_poly.type
_entity_poly.pdbx_seq_one_letter_code
_entity_poly.pdbx_strand_id
1 'polypeptide(L)'
;MAEKKKMGAGLVLSVITALVTVAGLVLYMMNCKTNYFINSGVNNAVVACLAAAAILEIVMIAASMKMGAKPVLDILPVACGVLTAYALIQFISSRIAAIGSIMTFENNAQNMADLKGAIIGMIVCAAALICTIISSFFKVVKD
;
A
#
# COMPACT_ATOMS: atom_id res chain seq x y z
N MET A 1 22.14 21.01 24.33
CA MET A 1 22.16 19.53 24.21
C MET A 1 21.08 19.15 23.22
N ALA A 2 21.45 18.68 22.02
CA ALA A 2 20.47 18.17 21.06
C ALA A 2 19.96 16.83 21.59
N GLU A 3 18.86 16.84 22.32
CA GLU A 3 18.17 15.60 22.68
C GLU A 3 17.83 14.87 21.37
N LYS A 4 18.45 13.70 21.16
CA LYS A 4 17.94 12.73 20.19
C LYS A 4 16.56 12.33 20.69
N LYS A 5 15.52 13.06 20.25
CA LYS A 5 14.11 12.73 20.46
C LYS A 5 13.92 11.32 19.92
N LYS A 6 13.91 10.31 20.79
CA LYS A 6 13.61 8.92 20.41
C LYS A 6 12.31 8.95 19.62
N MET A 7 12.35 8.59 18.34
CA MET A 7 11.16 8.51 17.51
C MET A 7 10.16 7.61 18.24
N GLY A 8 8.96 8.13 18.52
CA GLY A 8 7.91 7.34 19.13
C GLY A 8 7.53 6.17 18.23
N ALA A 9 7.17 5.03 18.81
CA ALA A 9 6.79 3.83 18.05
C ALA A 9 5.71 4.12 16.99
N GLY A 10 4.74 5.00 17.29
CA GLY A 10 3.71 5.40 16.32
C GLY A 10 4.23 6.18 15.12
N LEU A 11 5.23 7.06 15.31
CA LEU A 11 5.90 7.74 14.19
C LEU A 11 6.64 6.73 13.30
N VAL A 12 7.39 5.80 13.90
CA VAL A 12 8.12 4.76 13.15
C VAL A 12 7.15 3.89 12.35
N LEU A 13 6.09 3.40 12.98
CA LEU A 13 5.08 2.56 12.33
C LEU A 13 4.35 3.28 11.21
N SER A 14 4.03 4.57 11.38
CA SER A 14 3.37 5.36 10.35
C SER A 14 4.27 5.57 9.13
N VAL A 15 5.57 5.84 9.35
CA VAL A 15 6.54 5.96 8.25
C VAL A 15 6.70 4.63 7.52
N ILE A 16 6.81 3.51 8.24
CA ILE A 16 6.86 2.17 7.61
C ILE A 16 5.60 1.92 6.79
N THR A 17 4.43 2.23 7.33
CA THR A 17 3.15 2.06 6.63
C THR A 17 3.17 2.83 5.30
N ALA A 18 3.54 4.12 5.32
CA ALA A 18 3.65 4.93 4.12
C ALA A 18 4.61 4.33 3.07
N LEU A 19 5.77 3.83 3.51
CA LEU A 19 6.74 3.20 2.63
C LEU A 19 6.20 1.90 2.01
N VAL A 20 5.50 1.07 2.79
CA VAL A 20 4.92 -0.18 2.31
C VAL A 20 3.77 0.09 1.33
N THR A 21 2.93 1.10 1.58
CA THR A 21 1.87 1.53 0.65
C THR A 21 2.46 2.00 -0.68
N VAL A 22 3.51 2.83 -0.65
CA VAL A 22 4.23 3.27 -1.86
C VAL A 22 4.88 2.08 -2.59
N ALA A 23 5.49 1.14 -1.87
CA ALA A 23 6.05 -0.06 -2.47
C ALA A 23 4.99 -0.90 -3.18
N GLY A 24 3.80 -1.05 -2.58
CA GLY A 24 2.65 -1.72 -3.20
C GLY A 24 2.24 -1.06 -4.52
N LEU A 25 2.17 0.28 -4.54
CA LEU A 25 1.88 1.04 -5.75
C LEU A 25 2.94 0.84 -6.85
N VAL A 26 4.22 0.93 -6.48
CA VAL A 26 5.33 0.76 -7.44
C VAL A 26 5.31 -0.65 -8.02
N LEU A 27 5.14 -1.68 -7.19
CA LEU A 27 5.07 -3.07 -7.65
C LEU A 27 3.86 -3.32 -8.55
N TYR A 28 2.70 -2.71 -8.25
CA TYR A 28 1.54 -2.75 -9.14
C TYR A 28 1.88 -2.15 -10.52
N MET A 29 2.48 -0.96 -10.54
CA MET A 29 2.84 -0.27 -11.78
C MET A 29 3.91 -1.02 -12.58
N MET A 30 4.88 -1.63 -11.90
CA MET A 30 5.89 -2.49 -12.54
C MET A 30 5.24 -3.74 -13.13
N ASN A 31 4.33 -4.40 -12.40
CA ASN A 31 3.61 -5.56 -12.89
C ASN A 31 2.81 -5.21 -14.16
N CYS A 32 2.13 -4.06 -14.20
CA CYS A 32 1.39 -3.61 -15.38
C CYS A 32 2.27 -3.39 -16.63
N LYS A 33 3.59 -3.33 -16.49
CA LYS A 33 4.53 -3.16 -17.61
C LYS A 33 5.21 -4.46 -18.04
N THR A 34 4.89 -5.57 -17.39
CA THR A 34 5.40 -6.89 -17.77
C THR A 34 4.77 -7.39 -19.07
N ASN A 35 5.42 -8.34 -19.75
CA ASN A 35 5.01 -8.81 -21.08
C ASN A 35 3.59 -9.36 -21.08
N TYR A 36 3.21 -10.10 -20.04
CA TYR A 36 1.86 -10.64 -19.92
C TYR A 36 0.82 -9.54 -19.58
N PHE A 37 1.10 -8.73 -18.58
CA PHE A 37 0.09 -7.82 -18.00
C PHE A 37 -0.03 -6.46 -18.69
N ILE A 38 0.88 -6.11 -19.61
CA ILE A 38 0.79 -4.87 -20.38
C ILE A 38 -0.50 -4.78 -21.18
N ASN A 39 -1.00 -5.92 -21.69
CA ASN A 39 -2.26 -6.00 -22.42
C ASN A 39 -3.50 -5.94 -21.50
N SER A 40 -3.34 -6.28 -20.22
CA SER A 40 -4.40 -6.08 -19.21
C SER A 40 -4.55 -4.63 -18.79
N GLY A 41 -3.55 -3.80 -19.09
CA GLY A 41 -3.53 -2.39 -18.76
C GLY A 41 -3.44 -2.10 -17.25
N VAL A 42 -3.60 -0.82 -16.94
CA VAL A 42 -3.57 -0.26 -15.59
C VAL A 42 -5.00 -0.06 -15.10
N ASN A 43 -5.34 -0.67 -13.97
CA ASN A 43 -6.57 -0.39 -13.26
C ASN A 43 -6.41 0.91 -12.48
N ASN A 44 -7.04 1.97 -12.97
CA ASN A 44 -6.96 3.31 -12.39
C ASN A 44 -7.45 3.37 -10.94
N ALA A 45 -8.37 2.48 -10.53
CA ALA A 45 -8.86 2.43 -9.16
C ALA A 45 -7.75 1.99 -8.19
N VAL A 46 -6.94 0.99 -8.56
CA VAL A 46 -5.79 0.52 -7.75
C VAL A 46 -4.79 1.66 -7.56
N VAL A 47 -4.43 2.33 -8.66
CA VAL A 47 -3.49 3.46 -8.65
C VAL A 47 -4.01 4.61 -7.81
N ALA A 48 -5.25 5.04 -8.06
CA ALA A 48 -5.86 6.16 -7.36
C ALA A 48 -5.94 5.91 -5.86
N CYS A 49 -6.38 4.71 -5.45
CA CYS A 49 -6.52 4.39 -4.04
C CYS A 49 -5.18 4.26 -3.32
N LEU A 50 -4.17 3.59 -3.90
CA LEU A 50 -2.85 3.49 -3.26
C LEU A 50 -2.12 4.84 -3.23
N ALA A 51 -2.22 5.63 -4.30
CA ALA A 51 -1.64 6.98 -4.32
C ALA A 51 -2.32 7.89 -3.28
N ALA A 52 -3.64 7.88 -3.21
CA ALA A 52 -4.39 8.64 -2.21
C ALA A 52 -4.06 8.19 -0.78
N ALA A 53 -3.99 6.88 -0.52
CA ALA A 53 -3.61 6.34 0.78
C ALA A 53 -2.20 6.79 1.19
N ALA A 54 -1.21 6.65 0.30
CA ALA A 54 0.16 7.10 0.56
C ALA A 54 0.24 8.61 0.87
N ILE A 55 -0.48 9.44 0.11
CA ILE A 55 -0.54 10.89 0.36
C ILE A 55 -1.18 11.18 1.72
N LEU A 56 -2.29 10.53 2.05
CA LEU A 56 -2.98 10.72 3.33
C LEU A 56 -2.13 10.27 4.52
N GLU A 57 -1.38 9.16 4.40
CA GLU A 57 -0.43 8.70 5.42
C GLU A 57 0.66 9.74 5.67
N ILE A 58 1.23 10.32 4.61
CA ILE A 58 2.24 11.38 4.71
C ILE A 58 1.65 12.65 5.35
N VAL A 59 0.45 13.05 4.93
CA VAL A 59 -0.27 14.21 5.50
C VAL A 59 -0.54 13.97 6.98
N MET A 60 -0.98 12.78 7.37
CA MET A 60 -1.24 12.40 8.77
C MET A 60 0.02 12.52 9.62
N ILE A 61 1.17 12.03 9.13
CA ILE A 61 2.46 12.16 9.81
C ILE A 61 2.84 13.65 9.98
N ALA A 62 2.80 14.43 8.90
CA ALA A 62 3.18 15.83 8.92
C ALA A 62 2.27 16.69 9.81
N ALA A 63 0.95 16.47 9.72
CA ALA A 63 -0.04 17.17 10.54
C ALA A 63 0.12 16.82 12.02
N SER A 64 0.31 15.55 12.35
CA SER A 64 0.53 15.11 13.74
C SER A 64 1.79 15.72 14.33
N MET A 65 2.88 15.77 13.55
CA MET A 65 4.13 16.40 13.98
C MET A 65 4.01 17.91 14.23
N LYS A 66 3.10 18.60 13.53
CA LYS A 66 2.91 20.06 13.65
C LYS A 66 1.86 20.45 14.67
N MET A 67 0.77 19.70 14.76
CA MET A 67 -0.44 20.08 15.51
C MET A 67 -0.61 19.30 16.82
N GLY A 68 0.25 18.32 17.10
CA GLY A 68 0.08 17.37 18.19
C GLY A 68 -1.05 16.37 17.91
N ALA A 69 -1.31 15.48 18.88
CA ALA A 69 -2.40 14.51 18.77
C ALA A 69 -3.75 15.23 18.91
N LYS A 70 -4.45 15.42 17.79
CA LYS A 70 -5.81 15.95 17.77
C LYS A 70 -6.80 14.88 17.33
N PRO A 71 -8.01 14.81 17.92
CA PRO A 71 -9.02 13.80 17.56
C PRO A 71 -9.41 13.83 16.08
N VAL A 72 -9.34 15.00 15.43
CA VAL A 72 -9.63 15.15 14.00
C VAL A 72 -8.66 14.36 13.11
N LEU A 73 -7.45 14.05 13.58
CA LEU A 73 -6.47 13.28 12.81
C LEU A 73 -6.75 11.77 12.85
N ASP A 74 -7.61 11.31 13.77
CA ASP A 74 -7.94 9.89 13.93
C ASP A 74 -8.80 9.34 12.78
N ILE A 75 -9.45 10.22 11.99
CA ILE A 75 -10.19 9.82 10.79
C ILE A 75 -9.24 9.43 9.63
N LEU A 76 -8.01 9.96 9.61
CA LEU A 76 -7.08 9.75 8.50
C LEU A 76 -6.64 8.28 8.39
N PRO A 77 -6.20 7.60 9.48
CA PRO A 77 -5.89 6.17 9.42
C PRO A 77 -7.07 5.31 8.97
N VAL A 78 -8.31 5.67 9.33
CA VAL A 78 -9.52 4.95 8.89
C VAL A 78 -9.69 5.09 7.37
N ALA A 79 -9.57 6.31 6.84
CA ALA A 79 -9.64 6.56 5.40
C ALA A 79 -8.53 5.81 4.64
N CYS A 80 -7.29 5.84 5.14
CA CYS A 80 -6.18 5.07 4.56
C CYS A 80 -6.49 3.57 4.55
N GLY A 81 -7.02 3.02 5.64
CA GLY A 81 -7.37 1.60 5.73
C GLY A 81 -8.40 1.18 4.69
N VAL A 82 -9.45 1.99 4.51
CA VAL A 82 -10.50 1.73 3.49
C VAL A 82 -9.92 1.80 2.08
N LEU A 83 -9.11 2.81 1.78
CA LEU A 83 -8.50 2.98 0.45
C LEU A 83 -7.55 1.82 0.13
N THR A 84 -6.69 1.44 1.07
CA THR A 84 -5.72 0.35 0.87
C THR A 84 -6.44 -1.01 0.75
N ALA A 85 -7.52 -1.22 1.50
CA ALA A 85 -8.35 -2.43 1.37
C ALA A 85 -9.05 -2.50 0.01
N TYR A 86 -9.65 -1.40 -0.45
CA TYR A 86 -10.29 -1.34 -1.76
C TYR A 86 -9.27 -1.53 -2.89
N ALA A 87 -8.08 -0.93 -2.79
CA ALA A 87 -7.01 -1.14 -3.74
C ALA A 87 -6.59 -2.61 -3.85
N LEU A 88 -6.46 -3.32 -2.71
CA LEU A 88 -6.12 -4.73 -2.69
C LEU A 88 -7.18 -5.58 -3.40
N ILE A 89 -8.46 -5.34 -3.12
CA ILE A 89 -9.58 -6.03 -3.77
C ILE A 89 -9.52 -5.82 -5.30
N GLN A 90 -9.31 -4.58 -5.73
CA GLN A 90 -9.24 -4.24 -7.15
C GLN A 90 -7.98 -4.82 -7.84
N PHE A 91 -6.85 -4.87 -7.14
CA PHE A 91 -5.64 -5.49 -7.67
C PHE A 91 -5.89 -6.99 -7.91
N ILE A 92 -6.36 -7.73 -6.90
CA ILE A 92 -6.68 -9.15 -7.03
C ILE A 92 -7.71 -9.37 -8.14
N SER A 93 -8.80 -8.59 -8.14
CA SER A 93 -9.86 -8.68 -9.16
C SER A 93 -9.32 -8.49 -10.58
N SER A 94 -8.42 -7.52 -10.79
CA SER A 94 -7.81 -7.25 -12.10
C SER A 94 -6.82 -8.32 -12.56
N ARG A 95 -6.49 -9.31 -11.73
CA ARG A 95 -5.47 -10.32 -12.02
C ARG A 95 -6.00 -11.76 -11.92
N ILE A 96 -7.13 -12.02 -11.26
CA ILE A 96 -7.59 -13.38 -10.96
C ILE A 96 -7.78 -14.27 -12.21
N ALA A 97 -8.33 -13.74 -13.30
CA ALA A 97 -8.50 -14.49 -14.54
C ALA A 97 -7.16 -14.84 -15.21
N ALA A 98 -6.23 -13.87 -15.22
CA ALA A 98 -4.88 -14.05 -15.73
C ALA A 98 -4.08 -15.07 -14.91
N ILE A 99 -4.22 -15.06 -13.58
CA ILE A 99 -3.61 -16.08 -12.71
C ILE A 99 -4.06 -17.48 -13.15
N GLY A 100 -5.37 -17.68 -13.33
CA GLY A 100 -5.92 -18.94 -13.83
C GLY A 100 -5.34 -19.34 -15.18
N SER A 101 -5.36 -18.42 -16.16
CA SER A 101 -4.86 -18.69 -17.51
C SER A 101 -3.37 -19.04 -17.54
N ILE A 102 -2.52 -18.29 -16.83
CA ILE A 102 -1.08 -18.56 -16.74
C ILE A 102 -0.81 -19.91 -16.07
N MET A 103 -1.57 -20.26 -15.02
CA MET A 103 -1.34 -21.50 -14.30
C MET A 103 -1.73 -22.74 -15.10
N THR A 104 -2.70 -22.64 -16.03
CA THR A 104 -3.23 -23.80 -16.77
C THR A 104 -2.82 -23.84 -18.24
N PHE A 105 -3.03 -22.76 -18.99
CA PHE A 105 -2.95 -22.75 -20.45
C PHE A 105 -1.71 -22.04 -20.98
N GLU A 106 -1.31 -20.96 -20.33
CA GLU A 106 -0.21 -20.08 -20.77
C GLU A 106 1.03 -20.24 -19.87
N ASN A 107 1.22 -21.45 -19.35
CA ASN A 107 2.25 -21.78 -18.38
C ASN A 107 3.62 -21.91 -19.06
N ASN A 108 4.35 -20.82 -19.12
CA ASN A 108 5.73 -20.78 -19.56
C ASN A 108 6.58 -19.95 -18.59
N ALA A 109 7.91 -20.00 -18.74
CA ALA A 109 8.85 -19.35 -17.82
C ALA A 109 8.63 -17.84 -17.71
N GLN A 110 8.36 -17.15 -18.82
CA GLN A 110 8.16 -15.71 -18.83
C GLN A 110 6.86 -15.32 -18.14
N ASN A 111 5.74 -15.95 -18.51
CA ASN A 111 4.43 -15.67 -17.93
C ASN A 111 4.40 -15.99 -16.42
N MET A 112 5.09 -17.06 -16.02
CA MET A 112 5.23 -17.41 -14.60
C MET A 112 6.08 -16.39 -13.82
N ALA A 113 7.10 -15.79 -14.44
CA ALA A 113 7.86 -14.71 -13.82
C ALA A 113 7.02 -13.45 -13.64
N ASP A 114 6.26 -13.07 -14.67
CA ASP A 114 5.33 -11.94 -14.63
C ASP A 114 4.24 -12.14 -13.55
N LEU A 115 3.71 -13.36 -13.46
CA LEU A 115 2.76 -13.78 -12.43
C LEU A 115 3.35 -13.71 -11.01
N LYS A 116 4.60 -14.17 -10.82
CA LYS A 116 5.30 -14.02 -9.53
C LYS A 116 5.40 -12.56 -9.12
N GLY A 117 5.71 -11.66 -10.06
CA GLY A 117 5.71 -10.21 -9.83
C GLY A 117 4.34 -9.68 -9.39
N ALA A 118 3.26 -10.12 -10.05
CA ALA A 118 1.89 -9.78 -9.64
C ALA A 118 1.58 -10.24 -8.20
N ILE A 119 1.92 -11.49 -7.86
CA ILE A 119 1.68 -12.07 -6.54
C ILE A 119 2.46 -11.31 -5.46
N ILE A 120 3.74 -10.98 -5.71
CA ILE A 120 4.54 -10.17 -4.79
C ILE A 120 3.88 -8.80 -4.57
N GLY A 121 3.42 -8.14 -5.64
CA GLY A 121 2.68 -6.88 -5.53
C GLY A 121 1.42 -6.99 -4.67
N MET A 122 0.62 -8.06 -4.85
CA MET A 122 -0.58 -8.31 -4.05
C MET A 122 -0.24 -8.54 -2.56
N ILE A 123 0.81 -9.29 -2.26
CA ILE A 123 1.26 -9.55 -0.88
C ILE A 123 1.72 -8.25 -0.22
N VAL A 124 2.51 -7.41 -0.92
CA VAL A 124 2.95 -6.12 -0.37
C VAL A 124 1.77 -5.17 -0.14
N CYS A 125 0.78 -5.19 -1.05
CA CYS A 125 -0.46 -4.42 -0.88
C CYS A 125 -1.28 -4.90 0.34
N ALA A 126 -1.32 -6.21 0.60
CA ALA A 126 -1.93 -6.76 1.81
C ALA A 126 -1.14 -6.41 3.08
N ALA A 127 0.19 -6.42 3.01
CA ALA A 127 1.04 -5.96 4.10
C ALA A 127 0.80 -4.48 4.42
N ALA A 128 0.61 -3.62 3.40
CA ALA A 128 0.27 -2.21 3.58
C ALA A 128 -1.03 -2.05 4.38
N LEU A 129 -2.06 -2.83 4.06
CA LEU A 129 -3.32 -2.83 4.80
C LEU A 129 -3.11 -3.23 6.27
N ILE A 130 -2.35 -4.30 6.52
CA ILE A 130 -2.05 -4.76 7.88
C ILE A 130 -1.27 -3.69 8.65
N CYS A 131 -0.26 -3.07 8.02
CA CYS A 131 0.49 -1.96 8.60
C CYS A 131 -0.40 -0.75 8.91
N THR A 132 -1.36 -0.44 8.04
CA THR A 132 -2.34 0.65 8.26
C THR A 132 -3.21 0.36 9.48
N ILE A 133 -3.70 -0.88 9.61
CA ILE A 133 -4.49 -1.31 10.75
C ILE A 133 -3.66 -1.20 12.04
N ILE A 134 -2.44 -1.76 12.06
CA ILE A 134 -1.59 -1.74 13.26
C ILE A 134 -1.20 -0.32 13.64
N SER A 135 -0.74 0.49 12.67
CA SER A 135 -0.30 1.87 12.93
C SER A 135 -1.42 2.75 13.46
N SER A 136 -2.68 2.47 13.09
CA SER A 136 -3.84 3.22 13.61
C SER A 136 -4.00 3.15 15.14
N PHE A 137 -3.47 2.12 15.80
CA PHE A 137 -3.48 2.00 17.26
C PHE A 137 -2.36 2.79 17.96
N PHE A 138 -1.39 3.33 17.23
CA PHE A 138 -0.24 4.05 17.79
C PHE A 138 -0.25 5.50 17.34
N LYS A 139 -0.42 6.43 18.28
CA LYS A 139 -0.33 7.86 17.99
C LYS A 139 1.09 8.24 17.51
N VAL A 140 1.15 9.06 16.45
CA VAL A 140 2.40 9.58 15.88
C VAL A 140 3.19 10.41 16.90
N VAL A 141 2.50 11.19 17.72
CA VAL A 141 3.08 12.00 18.81
C VAL A 141 2.48 11.51 20.13
N LYS A 142 3.33 11.37 21.15
CA LYS A 142 2.88 11.06 22.53
C LYS A 142 2.20 12.30 23.10
N ASP A 143 1.07 12.10 23.77
CA ASP A 143 0.39 13.15 24.55
C ASP A 143 1.31 13.70 25.65
#